data_AF-A0A7C3G8D2-F1
#
_entry.id   AF-A0A7C3G8D2-F1
#
_cell.length_a   1.000
_cell.length_b   1.000
_cell.length_c   1.000
_cell.angle_alpha   90.00
_cell.angle_beta   90.00
_cell.angle_gamma   90.00
#
_symmetry.space_group_name_H-M   'P 1'
#
loop_
_entity.id
_entity.type
_entity.pdbx_description
1 polymer ?
#
loop_
_entity_poly.entity_id
_entity_poly.type
_entity_poly.pdbx_seq_one_letter_code
_entity_poly.pdbx_strand_id
1 'polypeptide(L)'
;ARTLAPRNAHIAETLAWIYVKKHQTDEAIKLYRDLVARYPTRATWRYRYAMALLQKGDKPQARRELESALAHAATQEEERRIRSLLAQAGV
;
A
#
# COMPACT_ATOMS: atom_id res chain seq x y z
N ALA A 1 0.27 30.06 12.21
CA ALA A 1 0.73 28.69 12.52
C ALA A 1 0.14 27.70 11.50
N ARG A 2 0.68 27.69 10.28
CA ARG A 2 0.18 26.92 9.13
C ARG A 2 1.35 26.08 8.61
N THR A 3 1.05 24.86 8.16
CA THR A 3 1.94 23.89 7.47
C THR A 3 2.88 23.02 8.32
N LEU A 4 2.32 22.15 9.17
CA LEU A 4 2.88 20.80 9.33
C LEU A 4 2.65 20.04 8.01
N ALA A 5 3.41 20.38 6.98
CA ALA A 5 3.38 19.65 5.73
C ALA A 5 3.95 18.24 5.98
N PRO A 6 3.27 17.15 5.57
CA PRO A 6 3.81 15.79 5.63
C PRO A 6 4.90 15.61 4.57
N ARG A 7 6.04 16.27 4.77
CA ARG A 7 7.18 16.34 3.84
C ARG A 7 8.10 15.12 3.90
N ASN A 8 7.82 14.14 4.75
CA ASN A 8 8.61 12.91 4.80
C ASN A 8 7.73 11.70 4.47
N ALA A 9 7.86 11.21 3.23
CA ALA A 9 7.14 10.04 2.75
C ALA A 9 7.36 8.81 3.63
N HIS A 10 8.54 8.67 4.25
CA HIS A 10 8.83 7.58 5.18
C HIS A 10 8.05 7.69 6.49
N ILE A 11 7.84 8.91 7.02
CA ILE A 11 7.01 9.11 8.22
C ILE A 11 5.54 8.78 7.91
N ALA A 12 5.04 9.23 6.76
CA ALA A 12 3.69 8.91 6.32
C ALA A 12 3.51 7.39 6.12
N GLU A 13 4.52 6.70 5.58
CA GLU A 13 4.51 5.25 5.43
C GLU A 13 4.49 4.52 6.78
N THR A 14 5.33 4.94 7.72
CA THR A 14 5.38 4.32 9.05
C THR A 14 4.05 4.51 9.77
N LEU A 15 3.46 5.71 9.69
CA LEU A 15 2.15 5.99 10.24
C LEU A 15 1.05 5.16 9.58
N ALA A 16 1.05 5.07 8.25
CA ALA A 16 0.09 4.24 7.52
C ALA A 16 0.20 2.76 7.91
N TRP A 17 1.42 2.26 8.11
CA TRP A 17 1.64 0.90 8.59
C TRP A 17 1.13 0.67 10.01
N ILE A 18 1.33 1.63 10.92
CA ILE A 18 0.75 1.60 12.26
C ILE A 18 -0.77 1.53 12.18
N TYR A 19 -1.40 2.32 11.30
CA TYR A 19 -2.85 2.28 11.12
C TYR A 19 -3.36 0.93 10.63
N VAL A 20 -2.68 0.27 9.69
CA VAL A 20 -3.00 -1.11 9.27
C VAL A 20 -2.97 -2.06 10.47
N LYS A 21 -1.91 -2.00 11.28
CA LYS A 21 -1.74 -2.86 12.46
C LYS A 21 -2.78 -2.61 13.54
N LYS A 22 -3.29 -1.38 13.64
CA LYS A 22 -4.37 -1.01 14.56
C LYS A 22 -5.77 -1.24 14.00
N HIS A 23 -5.91 -1.87 12.83
CA HIS A 23 -7.19 -2.04 12.12
C HIS A 23 -7.88 -0.70 11.80
N GLN A 24 -7.13 0.41 11.77
CA GLN A 24 -7.59 1.74 11.36
C GLN A 24 -7.42 1.86 9.83
N THR A 25 -8.13 1.00 9.12
CA THR A 25 -7.83 0.70 7.72
C THR A 25 -8.14 1.88 6.79
N ASP A 26 -9.14 2.70 7.09
CA ASP A 26 -9.48 3.88 6.29
C ASP A 26 -8.40 4.96 6.33
N GLU A 27 -7.81 5.20 7.50
CA GLU A 27 -6.71 6.14 7.70
C GLU A 27 -5.45 5.66 6.98
N ALA A 28 -5.17 4.35 7.07
CA ALA A 28 -4.08 3.72 6.33
C ALA A 28 -4.26 3.91 4.81
N ILE A 29 -5.46 3.63 4.29
CA ILE A 29 -5.80 3.78 2.86
C ILE A 29 -5.58 5.23 2.40
N LYS A 30 -6.02 6.23 3.17
CA LYS A 30 -5.83 7.64 2.82
C LYS A 30 -4.35 8.00 2.67
N LEU A 31 -3.51 7.57 3.60
CA LEU A 31 -2.07 7.83 3.55
C LEU A 31 -1.37 7.07 2.42
N TYR A 32 -1.67 5.78 2.26
CA TYR A 32 -1.07 4.98 1.20
C TYR A 32 -1.47 5.47 -0.18
N ARG A 33 -2.74 5.86 -0.39
CA ARG A 33 -3.20 6.45 -1.65
C ARG A 33 -2.38 7.67 -2.06
N ASP A 34 -2.10 8.56 -1.11
CA ASP A 34 -1.28 9.74 -1.34
C ASP A 34 0.20 9.39 -1.59
N LEU A 35 0.73 8.38 -0.89
CA LEU A 35 2.09 7.87 -1.13
C LEU A 35 2.24 7.26 -2.53
N VAL A 36 1.32 6.41 -2.96
CA VAL A 36 1.41 5.75 -4.29
C VAL A 36 1.12 6.71 -5.44
N ALA A 37 0.34 7.77 -5.20
CA ALA A 37 0.14 8.84 -6.18
C ALA A 37 1.43 9.64 -6.39
N ARG A 38 2.18 9.94 -5.32
CA ARG A 38 3.45 10.68 -5.39
C ARG A 38 4.64 9.82 -5.83
N TYR A 39 4.58 8.52 -5.54
CA TYR A 39 5.67 7.57 -5.79
C TYR A 39 5.15 6.29 -6.47
N PRO A 40 4.70 6.39 -7.73
CA PRO A 40 3.98 5.32 -8.41
C PRO A 40 4.82 4.06 -8.67
N THR A 41 6.15 4.15 -8.61
CA THR A 41 7.07 3.03 -8.84
C THR A 41 7.51 2.32 -7.56
N ARG A 42 7.07 2.77 -6.38
CA ARG A 42 7.42 2.12 -5.10
C ARG A 42 6.53 0.90 -4.86
N ALA A 43 6.94 -0.24 -5.39
CA ALA A 43 6.21 -1.51 -5.28
C ALA A 43 5.84 -1.88 -3.83
N THR A 44 6.76 -1.69 -2.88
CA THR A 44 6.53 -2.00 -1.46
C THR A 44 5.34 -1.22 -0.88
N TRP A 45 5.16 0.04 -1.28
CA TRP A 45 4.06 0.88 -0.76
C TRP A 45 2.72 0.53 -1.40
N ARG A 46 2.71 0.21 -2.70
CA ARG A 46 1.52 -0.34 -3.37
C ARG A 46 1.11 -1.69 -2.80
N TYR A 47 2.07 -2.56 -2.49
CA TYR A 47 1.83 -3.83 -1.81
C TYR A 47 1.15 -3.62 -0.45
N ARG A 48 1.68 -2.72 0.39
CA ARG A 48 1.06 -2.42 1.70
C ARG A 48 -0.29 -1.70 1.57
N TYR A 49 -0.45 -0.89 0.54
CA TYR A 49 -1.73 -0.28 0.22
C TYR A 49 -2.79 -1.35 -0.08
N ALA A 50 -2.44 -2.33 -0.93
CA ALA A 50 -3.31 -3.45 -1.24
C ALA A 50 -3.62 -4.31 -0.02
N MET A 51 -2.67 -4.52 0.91
CA MET A 51 -2.96 -5.20 2.18
C MET A 51 -4.04 -4.46 2.99
N ALA A 52 -3.96 -3.13 3.07
CA ALA A 52 -4.98 -2.32 3.73
C ALA A 52 -6.33 -2.44 3.01
N LEU A 53 -6.34 -2.38 1.68
CA LEU A 53 -7.57 -2.55 0.89
C LEU A 53 -8.22 -3.93 1.11
N LEU A 54 -7.43 -5.00 1.19
CA LEU A 54 -7.93 -6.35 1.50
C LEU A 54 -8.49 -6.45 2.92
N GLN A 55 -7.84 -5.82 3.91
CA GLN A 55 -8.36 -5.77 5.28
C GLN A 55 -9.72 -5.05 5.36
N LYS A 56 -9.95 -4.06 4.48
CA LYS A 56 -11.24 -3.38 4.33
C LYS A 56 -12.27 -4.20 3.55
N GLY A 57 -11.83 -5.19 2.76
CA GLY A 57 -12.67 -5.99 1.87
C GLY A 57 -12.72 -5.49 0.43
N ASP A 58 -11.96 -4.45 0.06
CA ASP A 58 -11.88 -3.94 -1.31
C ASP A 58 -10.88 -4.77 -2.15
N LYS A 59 -11.27 -6.02 -2.44
CA LYS A 59 -10.50 -6.93 -3.30
C LYS A 59 -10.24 -6.35 -4.71
N PRO A 60 -11.22 -5.71 -5.39
CA PRO A 60 -11.00 -5.18 -6.74
C PRO A 60 -9.89 -4.11 -6.78
N GLN A 61 -9.89 -3.17 -5.84
CA GLN A 61 -8.85 -2.14 -5.80
C GLN A 61 -7.51 -2.74 -5.37
N ALA A 62 -7.50 -3.64 -4.38
CA ALA A 62 -6.27 -4.31 -3.95
C ALA A 62 -5.56 -5.03 -5.09
N ARG A 63 -6.32 -5.74 -5.94
CA ARG A 63 -5.78 -6.43 -7.11
C ARG A 63 -5.07 -5.47 -8.07
N ARG A 64 -5.70 -4.34 -8.41
CA ARG A 64 -5.11 -3.33 -9.31
C ARG A 64 -3.79 -2.78 -8.74
N GLU A 65 -3.76 -2.49 -7.44
CA GLU A 65 -2.55 -2.00 -6.78
C GLU A 65 -1.44 -3.04 -6.76
N LEU A 66 -1.77 -4.32 -6.59
CA LEU A 66 -0.79 -5.41 -6.64
C LEU A 66 -0.27 -5.69 -8.05
N GLU A 67 -1.13 -5.62 -9.06
CA GLU A 67 -0.70 -5.73 -10.46
C GLU A 67 0.29 -4.60 -10.79
N SER A 68 0.03 -3.38 -10.34
CA SER A 68 0.96 -2.26 -10.48
C SER A 68 2.23 -2.43 -9.63
N ALA A 69 2.13 -2.98 -8.41
CA ALA A 69 3.28 -3.30 -7.59
C ALA A 69 4.20 -4.33 -8.25
N LEU A 70 3.61 -5.36 -8.87
CA LEU A 70 4.34 -6.45 -9.52
C LEU A 70 5.21 -5.93 -10.67
N ALA A 71 4.71 -4.96 -11.44
CA ALA A 71 5.44 -4.33 -12.54
C ALA A 71 6.70 -3.55 -12.09
N HIS A 72 6.81 -3.24 -10.79
CA HIS A 72 7.92 -2.46 -10.24
C HIS A 72 8.66 -3.20 -9.10
N ALA A 73 8.44 -4.50 -8.94
CA ALA A 73 9.12 -5.29 -7.92
C ALA A 73 10.64 -5.29 -8.18
N ALA A 74 11.43 -4.95 -7.16
CA ALA A 74 12.88 -4.84 -7.30
C ALA A 74 13.60 -6.16 -7.00
N THR A 75 12.93 -7.08 -6.30
CA THR A 75 13.51 -8.35 -5.86
C THR A 75 12.53 -9.50 -6.09
N GLN A 76 13.08 -10.70 -6.30
CA GLN A 76 12.29 -11.93 -6.44
C GLN A 76 11.45 -12.22 -5.18
N GLU A 77 11.92 -11.79 -4.01
CA GLU A 77 11.19 -11.91 -2.75
C GLU A 77 9.96 -10.98 -2.71
N GLU A 78 10.10 -9.72 -3.13
CA GLU A 78 8.95 -8.81 -3.29
C GLU A 78 7.95 -9.36 -4.31
N GLU A 79 8.44 -9.84 -5.44
CA GLU A 79 7.60 -10.46 -6.47
C GLU A 79 6.81 -11.66 -5.91
N ARG A 80 7.46 -12.58 -5.19
CA ARG A 80 6.78 -13.73 -4.56
C ARG A 80 5.69 -13.29 -3.59
N ARG A 81 5.95 -12.28 -2.75
CA ARG A 81 4.95 -11.75 -1.80
C ARG A 81 3.77 -11.11 -2.51
N ILE A 82 4.01 -10.32 -3.55
CA ILE A 82 2.97 -9.67 -4.34
C ILE A 82 2.11 -10.72 -5.05
N ARG A 83 2.71 -11.74 -5.68
CA ARG A 83 1.99 -12.84 -6.33
C ARG A 83 1.17 -13.66 -5.33
N SER A 84 1.70 -13.92 -4.14
CA SER A 84 0.97 -14.62 -3.07
C SER A 84 -0.26 -13.84 -2.61
N LEU A 85 -0.14 -12.51 -2.49
CA LEU A 85 -1.26 -11.67 -2.10
C LEU A 85 -2.29 -11.48 -3.24
N LEU A 86 -1.84 -11.44 -4.49
CA LEU A 86 -2.72 -11.43 -5.68
C LEU A 86 -3.60 -12.67 -5.74
N ALA A 87 -3.04 -13.85 -5.46
CA ALA A 87 -3.80 -15.09 -5.40
C ALA A 87 -4.92 -15.01 -4.34
N GLN A 88 -4.64 -14.42 -3.17
CA GLN A 88 -5.65 -14.23 -2.11
C GLN A 88 -6.73 -13.19 -2.47
N ALA A 89 -6.36 -12.17 -3.26
CA ALA A 89 -7.30 -11.16 -3.75
C ALA A 89 -8.19 -11.66 -4.90
N GLY A 90 -7.75 -12.72 -5.61
CA GLY A 90 -8.35 -13.23 -6.85
C GLY A 90 -9.10 -14.56 -6.74
N VAL A 91 -9.30 -15.09 -5.53
CA VAL A 91 -10.13 -16.28 -5.25
C VAL A 91 -11.41 -15.87 -4.53
#